data_AF-A0A956KPH8-F1
#
_entry.id   AF-A0A956KPH8-F1
#
_cell.length_a   1.000
_cell.length_b   1.000
_cell.length_c   1.000
_cell.angle_alpha   90.00
_cell.angle_beta   90.00
_cell.angle_gamma   90.00
#
_symmetry.space_group_name_H-M   'P 1'
#
loop_
_entity.id
_entity.type
_entity.pdbx_description
1 polymer ?
#
loop_
_entity_poly.entity_id
_entity_poly.type
_entity_poly.pdbx_seq_one_letter_code
_entity_poly.pdbx_strand_id
1 'polypeptide(L)'
;MAEFCRLAGPKGLRVGNKARVFKVLKTPVDRAAEPKPLDELLGYEFFEVDKASGRTREFSLSEDVDRKFRTSYYQRLDDLAQDVAELLQQIEHEPQQVGGPAEPAAIATATKVYLASTSFDRHAERDSVRRELQGSGIELVPGQSPPLYSPACEEFIREQLAGAALSVHIIGEKYGIVPEGTDSSLIALEAEQALVRADVHSLFWLAPGTAAEDERQAKLIARLQSAGVARTQQELLVCPIEQFKLHINKRLDALARAAEKAAAPEEGEDEDEDDAKLIYLVCDQRDLDAIESVYDYLFERGFEVRLPAFEGDEAQVRHDHEEALVECDAVLVYWGAGNDLWLRRKMRDLKKVMGLGRSAPFSAKGIYVMMSESPTKSHFRTREAQVYQQAGDFDPAVLEGFASVAMREG
;
A
#
# COMPACT_ATOMS: atom_id res chain seq x y z
N MET A 1 -45.01 12.01 2.37
CA MET A 1 -43.64 12.55 2.36
C MET A 1 -43.53 13.91 3.04
N ALA A 2 -44.35 14.92 2.68
CA ALA A 2 -44.37 16.21 3.39
C ALA A 2 -44.57 16.08 4.92
N GLU A 3 -45.38 15.12 5.35
CA GLU A 3 -45.60 14.81 6.76
C GLU A 3 -44.41 14.11 7.44
N PHE A 4 -43.65 13.27 6.71
CA PHE A 4 -42.40 12.66 7.20
C PHE A 4 -41.29 13.71 7.35
N CYS A 5 -41.13 14.60 6.37
CA CYS A 5 -40.22 15.74 6.44
C CYS A 5 -40.59 16.69 7.59
N ARG A 6 -41.88 16.87 7.87
CA ARG A 6 -42.39 17.65 9.02
C ARG A 6 -42.11 16.97 10.36
N LEU A 7 -42.25 15.65 10.45
CA LEU A 7 -42.02 14.85 11.66
C LEU A 7 -40.53 14.63 11.98
N ALA A 8 -39.63 14.72 10.99
CA ALA A 8 -38.19 14.59 11.17
C ALA A 8 -37.57 15.70 12.06
N GLY A 9 -38.26 16.85 12.20
CA GLY A 9 -37.99 17.87 13.22
C GLY A 9 -36.50 18.29 13.34
N PRO A 10 -36.01 18.63 14.54
CA PRO A 10 -34.63 19.10 14.76
C PRO A 10 -33.55 18.03 14.56
N LYS A 11 -33.93 16.77 14.30
CA LYS A 11 -32.99 15.67 14.01
C LYS A 11 -32.59 15.57 12.53
N GLY A 12 -33.22 16.38 11.65
CA GLY A 12 -32.87 16.50 10.24
C GLY A 12 -33.16 15.25 9.38
N LEU A 13 -33.17 15.44 8.05
CA LEU A 13 -33.22 14.36 7.06
C LEU A 13 -31.85 13.71 6.83
N ARG A 14 -30.82 14.15 7.55
CA ARG A 14 -29.43 13.74 7.38
C ARG A 14 -28.81 13.39 8.74
N VAL A 15 -27.92 12.40 8.73
CA VAL A 15 -27.03 12.02 9.84
C VAL A 15 -25.63 12.06 9.25
N GLY A 16 -24.80 13.00 9.72
CA GLY A 16 -23.55 13.35 9.02
C GLY A 16 -23.81 13.74 7.56
N ASN A 17 -23.17 13.04 6.63
CA ASN A 17 -23.34 13.23 5.18
C ASN A 17 -24.47 12.38 4.57
N LYS A 18 -25.01 11.37 5.28
CA LYS A 18 -25.99 10.40 4.76
C LYS A 18 -27.44 10.85 4.98
N ALA A 19 -28.32 10.53 4.02
CA ALA A 19 -29.75 10.79 4.14
C ALA A 19 -30.46 9.66 4.91
N ARG A 20 -31.45 10.01 5.73
CA ARG A 20 -32.28 9.04 6.48
C ARG A 20 -33.40 8.43 5.64
N VAL A 21 -33.42 8.74 4.34
CA VAL A 21 -34.44 8.33 3.39
C VAL A 21 -33.74 7.65 2.23
N PHE A 22 -34.09 6.39 1.98
CA PHE A 22 -33.62 5.63 0.83
C PHE A 22 -34.71 5.64 -0.25
N LYS A 23 -34.39 6.20 -1.42
CA LYS A 23 -35.30 6.28 -2.56
C LYS A 23 -35.20 4.98 -3.37
N VAL A 24 -36.28 4.21 -3.48
CA VAL A 24 -36.30 2.96 -4.26
C VAL A 24 -37.22 3.13 -5.45
N LEU A 25 -36.68 2.96 -6.65
CA LEU A 25 -37.39 3.17 -7.91
C LEU A 25 -37.58 1.83 -8.63
N LYS A 26 -38.84 1.41 -8.80
CA LYS A 26 -39.16 0.17 -9.54
C LYS A 26 -39.38 0.41 -11.04
N THR A 27 -39.66 1.65 -11.41
CA THR A 27 -39.83 2.11 -12.81
C THR A 27 -39.32 3.55 -12.93
N PRO A 28 -38.96 4.02 -14.15
CA PRO A 28 -38.55 5.40 -14.38
C PRO A 28 -39.64 6.37 -13.97
N VAL A 29 -39.25 7.42 -13.24
CA VAL A 29 -40.12 8.53 -12.87
C VAL A 29 -39.56 9.80 -13.50
N ASP A 30 -40.44 10.63 -14.07
CA ASP A 30 -40.05 11.94 -14.58
C ASP A 30 -39.62 12.83 -13.40
N ARG A 31 -38.44 13.45 -13.51
CA ARG A 31 -37.91 14.39 -12.50
C ARG A 31 -38.91 15.50 -12.18
N ALA A 32 -39.68 15.98 -13.15
CA ALA A 32 -40.68 17.02 -12.91
C ALA A 32 -41.85 16.55 -12.01
N ALA A 33 -42.06 15.24 -11.92
CA ALA A 33 -43.08 14.62 -11.07
C ALA A 33 -42.52 14.21 -9.69
N GLU A 34 -41.22 14.35 -9.45
CA GLU A 34 -40.60 13.97 -8.18
C GLU A 34 -40.86 15.01 -7.08
N PRO A 35 -41.16 14.58 -5.84
CA PRO A 35 -41.25 15.50 -4.72
C PRO A 35 -39.90 16.20 -4.48
N LYS A 36 -39.88 17.54 -4.39
CA LYS A 36 -38.66 18.35 -4.20
C LYS A 36 -37.67 17.83 -3.13
N PRO A 37 -38.10 17.33 -1.95
CA PRO A 37 -37.17 16.78 -0.95
C PRO A 37 -36.43 15.50 -1.38
N LEU A 38 -36.86 14.85 -2.47
CA LEU A 38 -36.26 13.64 -3.05
C LEU A 38 -35.45 13.92 -4.33
N ASP A 39 -35.49 15.15 -4.84
CA ASP A 39 -34.80 15.56 -6.07
C ASP A 39 -33.27 15.49 -5.88
N GLU A 40 -32.80 15.83 -4.68
CA GLU A 40 -31.38 15.77 -4.30
C GLU A 40 -30.91 14.35 -3.88
N LEU A 41 -31.82 13.37 -3.80
CA LEU A 41 -31.50 12.00 -3.35
C LEU A 41 -31.39 11.04 -4.54
N LEU A 42 -30.21 10.42 -4.65
CA LEU A 42 -29.99 9.29 -5.55
C LEU A 42 -30.84 8.10 -5.09
N GLY A 43 -31.47 7.43 -6.05
CA GLY A 43 -32.34 6.28 -5.80
C GLY A 43 -31.73 4.96 -6.24
N TYR A 44 -32.11 3.88 -5.57
CA TYR A 44 -31.84 2.51 -5.98
C TYR A 44 -32.81 2.14 -7.08
N GLU A 45 -32.30 2.05 -8.29
CA GLU A 45 -33.06 1.69 -9.48
C GLU A 45 -33.15 0.17 -9.60
N PHE A 46 -34.34 -0.36 -9.34
CA PHE A 46 -34.70 -1.76 -9.53
C PHE A 46 -35.28 -1.98 -10.94
N PHE A 47 -34.70 -1.34 -11.95
CA PHE A 47 -35.06 -1.53 -13.35
C PHE A 47 -33.85 -1.23 -14.25
N GLU A 48 -33.88 -1.74 -15.48
CA GLU A 48 -33.02 -1.27 -16.57
C GLU A 48 -33.88 -0.77 -17.73
N VAL A 49 -33.41 0.25 -18.44
CA VAL A 49 -34.00 0.70 -19.71
C VAL A 49 -33.13 0.16 -20.83
N ASP A 50 -33.71 -0.72 -21.64
CA ASP A 50 -33.04 -1.25 -22.82
C ASP A 50 -32.77 -0.11 -23.81
N LYS A 51 -31.49 0.17 -24.08
CA LYS A 51 -31.06 1.33 -24.86
C LYS A 51 -31.42 1.25 -26.34
N ALA A 52 -31.64 0.04 -26.87
CA ALA A 52 -31.99 -0.17 -28.28
C ALA A 52 -33.50 -0.04 -28.51
N SER A 53 -34.31 -0.46 -27.55
CA SER A 53 -35.78 -0.50 -27.66
C SER A 53 -36.51 0.55 -26.82
N GLY A 54 -35.81 1.24 -25.91
CA GLY A 54 -36.39 2.16 -24.93
C GLY A 54 -37.30 1.50 -23.91
N ARG A 55 -37.36 0.16 -23.89
CA ARG A 55 -38.28 -0.58 -23.01
C ARG A 55 -37.68 -0.72 -21.63
N THR A 56 -38.44 -0.28 -20.63
CA THR A 56 -38.14 -0.52 -19.22
C THR A 56 -38.39 -1.97 -18.86
N ARG A 57 -37.46 -2.57 -18.13
CA ARG A 57 -37.60 -3.87 -17.49
C ARG A 57 -37.31 -3.74 -16.01
N GLU A 58 -38.32 -3.99 -15.19
CA GLU A 58 -38.20 -4.03 -13.73
C GLU A 58 -37.46 -5.30 -13.29
N PHE A 59 -36.59 -5.17 -12.30
CA PHE A 59 -35.97 -6.29 -11.60
C PHE A 59 -37.00 -6.89 -10.63
N SER A 60 -37.26 -8.19 -10.74
CA SER A 60 -38.26 -8.87 -9.92
C SER A 60 -37.79 -10.27 -9.52
N LEU A 61 -38.34 -10.77 -8.42
CA LEU A 61 -38.14 -12.13 -7.90
C LEU A 61 -39.08 -13.17 -8.53
N SER A 62 -40.02 -12.75 -9.39
CA SER A 62 -40.97 -13.66 -10.05
C SER A 62 -40.25 -14.72 -10.88
N GLU A 63 -40.73 -15.96 -10.84
CA GLU A 63 -40.12 -17.11 -11.52
C GLU A 63 -40.07 -16.94 -13.05
N ASP A 64 -40.94 -16.08 -13.61
CA ASP A 64 -41.04 -15.78 -15.04
C ASP A 64 -39.97 -14.80 -15.56
N VAL A 65 -39.07 -14.33 -14.69
CA VAL A 65 -38.06 -13.31 -15.02
C VAL A 65 -36.70 -13.95 -15.29
N ASP A 66 -36.03 -13.48 -16.36
CA ASP A 66 -34.73 -14.05 -16.73
C ASP A 66 -33.74 -13.99 -15.57
N ARG A 67 -32.93 -15.05 -15.46
CA ARG A 67 -31.92 -15.21 -14.39
C ARG A 67 -31.04 -13.97 -14.20
N LYS A 68 -30.73 -13.24 -15.28
CA LYS A 68 -29.97 -11.98 -15.26
C LYS A 68 -30.65 -10.91 -14.39
N PHE A 69 -31.93 -10.63 -14.61
CA PHE A 69 -32.68 -9.60 -13.87
C PHE A 69 -32.90 -10.00 -12.41
N ARG A 70 -33.04 -11.29 -12.13
CA ARG A 70 -33.09 -11.80 -10.75
C ARG A 70 -31.77 -11.60 -10.02
N THR A 71 -30.64 -11.80 -10.69
CA THR A 71 -29.32 -11.46 -10.13
C THR A 71 -29.20 -9.96 -9.87
N SER A 72 -29.61 -9.11 -10.82
CA SER A 72 -29.60 -7.65 -10.65
C SER A 72 -30.53 -7.19 -9.51
N TYR A 73 -31.65 -7.87 -9.29
CA TYR A 73 -32.51 -7.64 -8.13
C TYR A 73 -31.77 -7.89 -6.81
N TYR A 74 -31.12 -9.05 -6.68
CA TYR A 74 -30.39 -9.39 -5.46
C TYR A 74 -29.21 -8.45 -5.21
N GLN A 75 -28.53 -7.99 -6.27
CA GLN A 75 -27.48 -6.98 -6.16
C GLN A 75 -28.01 -5.66 -5.61
N ARG A 76 -29.10 -5.13 -6.19
CA ARG A 76 -29.71 -3.88 -5.69
C ARG A 76 -30.31 -4.00 -4.30
N LEU A 77 -30.79 -5.19 -3.94
CA LEU A 77 -31.27 -5.47 -2.60
C LEU A 77 -30.12 -5.50 -1.58
N ASP A 78 -28.99 -6.10 -1.95
CA ASP A 78 -27.80 -6.16 -1.09
C ASP A 78 -27.21 -4.76 -0.88
N ASP A 79 -27.04 -3.98 -1.95
CA ASP A 79 -26.62 -2.56 -1.88
C ASP A 79 -27.50 -1.78 -0.89
N LEU A 80 -28.83 -1.86 -1.07
CA LEU A 80 -29.79 -1.18 -0.21
C LEU A 80 -29.71 -1.66 1.25
N ALA A 81 -29.55 -2.97 1.46
CA ALA A 81 -29.46 -3.54 2.81
C ALA A 81 -28.19 -3.09 3.53
N GLN A 82 -27.05 -3.05 2.84
CA GLN A 82 -25.78 -2.58 3.39
C GLN A 82 -25.88 -1.10 3.77
N ASP A 83 -26.40 -0.25 2.89
CA ASP A 83 -26.51 1.18 3.14
C ASP A 83 -27.47 1.51 4.29
N VAL A 84 -28.57 0.75 4.42
CA VAL A 84 -29.48 0.85 5.57
C VAL A 84 -28.79 0.42 6.87
N ALA A 85 -28.04 -0.69 6.84
CA ALA A 85 -27.32 -1.18 8.02
C ALA A 85 -26.26 -0.18 8.49
N GLU A 86 -25.48 0.39 7.56
CA GLU A 86 -24.50 1.42 7.88
C GLU A 86 -25.14 2.67 8.49
N LEU A 87 -26.28 3.13 7.97
CA LEU A 87 -27.00 4.27 8.54
C LEU A 87 -27.49 3.97 9.96
N LEU A 88 -28.03 2.77 10.20
CA LEU A 88 -28.51 2.39 11.53
C LEU A 88 -27.37 2.33 12.55
N GLN A 89 -26.22 1.79 12.15
CA GLN A 89 -25.01 1.79 12.99
C GLN A 89 -24.54 3.20 13.33
N GLN A 90 -24.56 4.13 12.37
CA GLN A 90 -24.23 5.54 12.60
C GLN A 90 -25.20 6.22 13.57
N ILE A 91 -26.50 5.90 13.49
CA ILE A 91 -27.51 6.42 14.41
C ILE A 91 -27.32 5.84 15.82
N GLU A 92 -26.94 4.58 15.95
CA GLU A 92 -26.69 3.92 17.25
C GLU A 92 -25.40 4.42 17.93
N HIS A 93 -24.41 4.85 17.16
CA HIS A 93 -23.11 5.32 17.66
C HIS A 93 -23.00 6.85 17.79
N GLU A 94 -24.08 7.62 17.60
CA GLU A 94 -24.09 9.04 17.98
C GLU A 94 -24.12 9.16 19.53
N PRO A 95 -23.03 9.59 20.21
CA PRO A 95 -23.15 10.06 21.57
C PRO A 95 -24.07 11.28 21.56
N GLN A 96 -25.06 11.31 22.46
CA GLN A 96 -25.87 12.50 22.73
C GLN A 96 -24.95 13.68 23.06
N GLN A 97 -24.62 14.51 22.06
CA GLN A 97 -23.87 15.73 22.26
C GLN A 97 -24.79 16.77 22.91
N VAL A 98 -24.69 16.88 24.23
CA VAL A 98 -25.04 18.08 24.98
C VAL A 98 -23.94 19.10 24.69
N GLY A 99 -24.34 20.27 24.19
CA GLY A 99 -23.46 21.30 23.66
C GLY A 99 -22.37 21.78 24.63
N GLY A 100 -21.17 21.92 24.08
CA GLY A 100 -20.05 22.70 24.60
C GLY A 100 -19.22 23.22 23.42
N PRO A 101 -18.64 24.44 23.51
CA PRO A 101 -18.02 25.08 22.36
C PRO A 101 -16.75 24.34 21.94
N ALA A 102 -16.59 24.22 20.62
CA ALA A 102 -15.47 23.55 19.98
C ALA A 102 -14.13 24.16 20.40
N GLU A 103 -13.31 23.36 21.08
CA GLU A 103 -11.86 23.50 21.01
C GLU A 103 -11.38 22.90 19.68
N PRO A 104 -10.41 23.54 19.00
CA PRO A 104 -9.90 23.06 17.74
C PRO A 104 -9.14 21.76 17.97
N ALA A 105 -9.79 20.64 17.65
CA ALA A 105 -9.13 19.35 17.61
C ALA A 105 -8.02 19.40 16.56
N ALA A 106 -6.80 19.13 17.02
CA ALA A 106 -5.66 18.83 16.18
C ALA A 106 -6.09 17.85 15.09
N ILE A 107 -5.78 18.21 13.84
CA ILE A 107 -6.00 17.36 12.67
C ILE A 107 -5.04 16.18 12.83
N ALA A 108 -5.49 15.09 13.46
CA ALA A 108 -4.90 13.79 13.23
C ALA A 108 -5.19 13.47 11.76
N THR A 109 -4.16 13.54 10.93
CA THR A 109 -4.23 13.21 9.50
C THR A 109 -4.61 11.74 9.36
N ALA A 110 -5.91 11.45 9.23
CA ALA A 110 -6.37 10.09 8.97
C ALA A 110 -5.76 9.63 7.64
N THR A 111 -4.95 8.58 7.68
CA THR A 111 -4.36 7.97 6.49
C THR A 111 -5.49 7.47 5.59
N LYS A 112 -5.56 7.99 4.37
CA LYS A 112 -6.56 7.59 3.38
C LYS A 112 -6.08 6.40 2.56
N VAL A 113 -6.92 5.38 2.44
CA VAL A 113 -6.63 4.19 1.62
C VAL A 113 -7.69 4.02 0.55
N TYR A 114 -7.26 3.91 -0.70
CA TYR A 114 -8.13 3.60 -1.83
C TYR A 114 -8.43 2.10 -1.87
N LEU A 115 -9.67 1.69 -1.61
CA LEU A 115 -10.12 0.30 -1.72
C LEU A 115 -10.95 0.11 -3.01
N ALA A 116 -10.28 -0.38 -4.05
CA ALA A 116 -10.85 -0.53 -5.38
C ALA A 116 -12.04 -1.48 -5.43
N SER A 117 -12.83 -1.39 -6.50
CA SER A 117 -13.91 -2.32 -6.78
C SER A 117 -13.34 -3.72 -7.05
N THR A 118 -14.15 -4.74 -6.77
CA THR A 118 -13.78 -6.14 -7.00
C THR A 118 -14.87 -6.87 -7.76
N SER A 119 -14.51 -7.99 -8.37
CA SER A 119 -15.48 -8.90 -8.97
C SER A 119 -16.26 -9.66 -7.88
N PHE A 120 -17.44 -10.15 -8.24
CA PHE A 120 -18.37 -10.78 -7.30
C PHE A 120 -17.76 -11.96 -6.52
N ASP A 121 -16.90 -12.74 -7.19
CA ASP A 121 -16.22 -13.89 -6.62
C ASP A 121 -15.23 -13.53 -5.49
N ARG A 122 -14.92 -12.24 -5.29
CA ARG A 122 -13.99 -11.75 -4.25
C ARG A 122 -14.58 -10.71 -3.31
N HIS A 123 -15.92 -10.55 -3.28
CA HIS A 123 -16.56 -9.58 -2.37
C HIS A 123 -16.29 -9.90 -0.90
N ALA A 124 -16.31 -11.17 -0.51
CA ALA A 124 -16.08 -11.57 0.88
C ALA A 124 -14.70 -11.13 1.38
N GLU A 125 -13.67 -11.30 0.55
CA GLU A 125 -12.30 -10.87 0.84
C GLU A 125 -12.20 -9.35 0.92
N ARG A 126 -12.83 -8.63 -0.02
CA ARG A 126 -12.84 -7.16 0.00
C ARG A 126 -13.55 -6.60 1.24
N ASP A 127 -14.69 -7.16 1.62
CA ASP A 127 -15.41 -6.74 2.81
C ASP A 127 -14.65 -7.07 4.09
N SER A 128 -13.90 -8.17 4.09
CA SER A 128 -13.01 -8.53 5.19
C SER A 128 -11.90 -7.49 5.36
N VAL A 129 -11.22 -7.11 4.27
CA VAL A 129 -10.21 -6.03 4.26
C VAL A 129 -10.82 -4.70 4.65
N ARG A 130 -12.00 -4.35 4.12
CA ARG A 130 -12.72 -3.12 4.46
C ARG A 130 -12.95 -3.00 5.98
N ARG A 131 -13.53 -4.03 6.60
CA ARG A 131 -13.84 -4.03 8.04
C ARG A 131 -12.59 -3.91 8.90
N GLU A 132 -11.50 -4.57 8.50
CA GLU A 132 -10.23 -4.52 9.22
C GLU A 132 -9.63 -3.11 9.18
N LEU A 133 -9.55 -2.51 7.98
CA LEU A 133 -9.01 -1.15 7.83
C LEU A 133 -9.86 -0.10 8.55
N GLN A 134 -11.20 -0.19 8.44
CA GLN A 134 -12.10 0.69 9.18
C GLN A 134 -11.99 0.49 10.70
N GLY A 135 -11.85 -0.75 11.17
CA GLY A 135 -11.64 -1.08 12.58
C GLY A 135 -10.35 -0.49 13.16
N SER A 136 -9.33 -0.31 12.32
CA SER A 136 -8.07 0.34 12.65
C SER A 136 -8.11 1.88 12.52
N GLY A 137 -9.28 2.47 12.23
CA GLY A 137 -9.45 3.93 12.13
C GLY A 137 -8.97 4.54 10.81
N ILE A 138 -8.73 3.72 9.79
CA ILE A 138 -8.27 4.18 8.47
C ILE A 138 -9.48 4.68 7.64
N GLU A 139 -9.33 5.83 7.00
CA GLU A 139 -10.36 6.38 6.12
C GLU A 139 -10.30 5.69 4.75
N LEU A 140 -11.40 5.04 4.35
CA LEU A 140 -11.47 4.36 3.05
C LEU A 140 -12.13 5.24 1.99
N VAL A 141 -11.46 5.32 0.84
CA VAL A 141 -11.99 5.93 -0.39
C VAL A 141 -12.04 4.89 -1.51
N PRO A 142 -12.93 5.00 -2.51
CA PRO A 142 -14.02 5.95 -2.57
C PRO A 142 -15.16 5.57 -1.62
N GLY A 143 -15.78 6.56 -0.97
CA GLY A 143 -16.96 6.37 -0.12
C GLY A 143 -18.28 6.15 -0.88
N GLN A 144 -18.23 6.19 -2.20
CA GLN A 144 -19.35 5.96 -3.12
C GLN A 144 -18.87 5.21 -4.36
N SER A 145 -19.77 4.49 -5.04
CA SER A 145 -19.40 3.80 -6.27
C SER A 145 -19.05 4.79 -7.40
N PRO A 146 -18.02 4.49 -8.22
CA PRO A 146 -17.71 5.27 -9.41
C PRO A 146 -18.90 5.34 -10.38
N PRO A 147 -19.10 6.47 -11.09
CA PRO A 147 -20.06 6.55 -12.18
C PRO A 147 -19.79 5.47 -13.24
N LEU A 148 -20.83 4.86 -13.80
CA LEU A 148 -20.69 3.78 -14.80
C LEU A 148 -20.72 4.29 -16.25
N TYR A 149 -20.13 5.46 -16.50
CA TYR A 149 -19.95 6.02 -17.83
C TYR A 149 -18.66 6.85 -17.91
N SER A 150 -17.95 6.75 -19.04
CA SER A 150 -16.74 7.54 -19.34
C SER A 150 -17.15 8.90 -19.94
N PRO A 151 -16.43 10.02 -19.69
CA PRO A 151 -15.16 10.14 -18.95
C PRO A 151 -15.31 10.27 -17.43
N ALA A 152 -16.53 10.48 -16.92
CA ALA A 152 -16.77 10.76 -15.49
C ALA A 152 -16.25 9.65 -14.57
N CYS A 153 -16.36 8.37 -14.98
CA CYS A 153 -15.78 7.24 -14.26
C CYS A 153 -14.27 7.40 -14.05
N GLU A 154 -13.55 7.75 -15.11
CA GLU A 154 -12.08 7.83 -15.09
C GLU A 154 -11.61 9.06 -14.30
N GLU A 155 -12.32 10.17 -14.41
CA GLU A 155 -12.08 11.38 -13.63
C GLU A 155 -12.30 11.13 -12.14
N PHE A 156 -13.40 10.45 -11.79
CA PHE A 156 -13.70 10.07 -10.41
C PHE A 156 -12.59 9.19 -9.81
N ILE A 157 -12.19 8.12 -10.51
CA ILE A 157 -11.10 7.24 -10.05
C ILE A 157 -9.81 8.05 -9.84
N ARG A 158 -9.53 8.98 -10.75
CA ARG A 158 -8.33 9.82 -10.68
C ARG A 158 -8.34 10.73 -9.45
N GLU A 159 -9.46 11.39 -9.17
CA GLU A 159 -9.55 12.27 -8.01
C GLU A 159 -9.44 11.49 -6.70
N GLN A 160 -10.08 10.32 -6.62
CA GLN A 160 -10.09 9.50 -5.42
C GLN A 160 -8.72 8.85 -5.15
N LEU A 161 -7.99 8.45 -6.19
CA LEU A 161 -6.61 7.94 -6.04
C LEU A 161 -5.63 9.03 -5.60
N ALA A 162 -5.78 10.28 -6.08
CA ALA A 162 -4.82 11.36 -5.80
C ALA A 162 -4.74 11.75 -4.30
N GLY A 163 -5.79 11.46 -3.52
CA GLY A 163 -5.84 11.75 -2.09
C GLY A 163 -5.49 10.58 -1.18
N ALA A 164 -5.10 9.42 -1.73
CA ALA A 164 -4.80 8.22 -0.96
C ALA A 164 -3.30 8.04 -0.76
N ALA A 165 -2.88 7.48 0.39
CA ALA A 165 -1.50 7.08 0.63
C ALA A 165 -1.19 5.69 0.05
N LEU A 166 -2.21 4.83 -0.02
CA LEU A 166 -2.13 3.45 -0.49
C LEU A 166 -3.39 3.12 -1.30
N SER A 167 -3.24 2.38 -2.41
CA SER A 167 -4.35 1.75 -3.11
C SER A 167 -4.29 0.23 -2.98
N VAL A 168 -5.45 -0.38 -2.74
CA VAL A 168 -5.62 -1.81 -2.52
C VAL A 168 -6.60 -2.35 -3.55
N HIS A 169 -6.14 -3.29 -4.35
CA HIS A 169 -6.87 -3.87 -5.48
C HIS A 169 -6.95 -5.40 -5.32
N ILE A 170 -8.17 -5.91 -5.17
CA ILE A 170 -8.44 -7.34 -5.07
C ILE A 170 -8.92 -7.83 -6.44
N ILE A 171 -8.11 -8.67 -7.08
CA ILE A 171 -8.36 -9.12 -8.45
C ILE A 171 -8.92 -10.54 -8.42
N GLY A 172 -10.11 -10.72 -8.98
CA GLY A 172 -10.77 -12.02 -9.09
C GLY A 172 -10.65 -12.68 -10.46
N GLU A 173 -11.46 -13.70 -10.67
CA GLU A 173 -11.48 -14.52 -11.89
C GLU A 173 -12.27 -13.85 -13.03
N LYS A 174 -13.15 -12.91 -12.66
CA LYS A 174 -14.09 -12.25 -13.58
C LYS A 174 -13.65 -10.83 -13.93
N TYR A 175 -13.91 -10.43 -15.18
CA TYR A 175 -13.54 -9.11 -15.67
C TYR A 175 -14.31 -7.96 -15.00
N GLY A 176 -15.57 -8.16 -14.66
CA GLY A 176 -16.41 -7.17 -13.97
C GLY A 176 -17.25 -6.28 -14.91
N ILE A 177 -17.81 -5.21 -14.34
CA ILE A 177 -18.70 -4.28 -15.04
C ILE A 177 -17.88 -3.37 -15.97
N VAL A 178 -18.32 -3.20 -17.21
CA VAL A 178 -17.73 -2.25 -18.17
C VAL A 178 -18.60 -0.99 -18.20
N PRO A 179 -18.08 0.18 -17.77
CA PRO A 179 -18.78 1.45 -17.89
C PRO A 179 -19.16 1.77 -19.34
N GLU A 180 -20.22 2.54 -19.54
CA GLU A 180 -20.60 2.99 -20.87
C GLU A 180 -19.53 3.93 -21.48
N GLY A 181 -19.22 3.74 -22.75
CA GLY A 181 -18.23 4.56 -23.46
C GLY A 181 -16.78 4.08 -23.33
N THR A 182 -16.54 2.89 -22.76
CA THR A 182 -15.22 2.24 -22.68
C THR A 182 -15.34 0.73 -22.91
N ASP A 183 -14.23 0.10 -23.28
CA ASP A 183 -14.11 -1.36 -23.42
C ASP A 183 -13.51 -2.02 -22.16
N SER A 184 -12.98 -1.20 -21.24
CA SER A 184 -12.32 -1.66 -20.02
C SER A 184 -13.30 -1.75 -18.85
N SER A 185 -13.19 -2.81 -18.05
CA SER A 185 -13.98 -2.92 -16.83
C SER A 185 -13.58 -1.87 -15.79
N LEU A 186 -14.48 -1.59 -14.84
CA LEU A 186 -14.20 -0.70 -13.73
C LEU A 186 -12.95 -1.15 -12.96
N ILE A 187 -12.83 -2.45 -12.71
CA ILE A 187 -11.67 -3.06 -12.02
C ILE A 187 -10.39 -2.83 -12.82
N ALA A 188 -10.44 -3.01 -14.15
CA ALA A 188 -9.31 -2.77 -15.04
C ALA A 188 -8.92 -1.29 -15.06
N LEU A 189 -9.89 -0.37 -15.14
CA LEU A 189 -9.65 1.08 -15.12
C LEU A 189 -9.00 1.53 -13.81
N GLU A 190 -9.52 1.08 -12.67
CA GLU A 190 -8.94 1.38 -11.35
C GLU A 190 -7.51 0.86 -11.25
N ALA A 191 -7.28 -0.39 -11.68
CA ALA A 191 -5.95 -0.98 -11.66
C ALA A 191 -4.97 -0.27 -12.60
N GLU A 192 -5.37 0.05 -13.83
CA GLU A 192 -4.52 0.74 -14.80
C GLU A 192 -4.17 2.17 -14.37
N GLN A 193 -5.12 2.89 -13.79
CA GLN A 193 -4.85 4.22 -13.24
C GLN A 193 -3.89 4.16 -12.05
N ALA A 194 -4.03 3.18 -11.17
CA ALA A 194 -3.07 2.94 -10.09
C ALA A 194 -1.69 2.58 -10.63
N LEU A 195 -1.62 1.76 -11.69
CA LEU A 195 -0.36 1.36 -12.32
C LEU A 195 0.42 2.50 -13.00
N VAL A 196 -0.19 3.64 -13.32
CA VAL A 196 0.53 4.77 -13.93
C VAL A 196 0.96 5.84 -12.92
N ARG A 197 0.52 5.72 -11.67
CA ARG A 197 0.83 6.64 -10.57
C ARG A 197 2.19 6.31 -9.95
N ALA A 198 2.90 7.36 -9.56
CA ALA A 198 4.15 7.29 -8.80
C ALA A 198 4.05 8.01 -7.44
N ASP A 199 2.89 8.59 -7.17
CA ASP A 199 2.48 9.28 -5.95
C ASP A 199 1.70 8.36 -5.00
N VAL A 200 1.26 7.19 -5.46
CA VAL A 200 0.46 6.23 -4.70
C VAL A 200 1.12 4.85 -4.73
N HIS A 201 1.32 4.27 -3.54
CA HIS A 201 1.69 2.86 -3.44
C HIS A 201 0.49 1.99 -3.78
N SER A 202 0.66 1.03 -4.68
CA SER A 202 -0.43 0.18 -5.16
C SER A 202 -0.18 -1.28 -4.83
N LEU A 203 -1.08 -1.88 -4.06
CA LEU A 203 -1.07 -3.31 -3.73
C LEU A 203 -2.16 -4.02 -4.51
N PHE A 204 -1.77 -5.04 -5.25
CA PHE A 204 -2.65 -5.93 -5.99
C PHE A 204 -2.62 -7.31 -5.37
N TRP A 205 -3.79 -7.93 -5.25
CA TRP A 205 -3.91 -9.28 -4.69
C TRP A 205 -4.60 -10.23 -5.66
N LEU A 206 -4.07 -11.45 -5.73
CA LEU A 206 -4.66 -12.60 -6.39
C LEU A 206 -4.72 -13.77 -5.40
N ALA A 207 -5.85 -14.49 -5.39
CA ALA A 207 -5.92 -15.74 -4.65
C ALA A 207 -4.97 -16.79 -5.30
N PRO A 208 -4.36 -17.69 -4.50
CA PRO A 208 -3.57 -18.77 -5.05
C PRO A 208 -4.42 -19.63 -5.99
N GLY A 209 -4.00 -19.76 -7.25
CA GLY A 209 -4.72 -20.53 -8.26
C GLY A 209 -5.84 -19.77 -8.99
N THR A 210 -5.97 -18.45 -8.80
CA THR A 210 -6.88 -17.62 -9.62
C THR A 210 -6.59 -17.83 -11.11
N ALA A 211 -7.64 -18.18 -11.86
CA ALA A 211 -7.60 -18.33 -13.32
C ALA A 211 -8.68 -17.44 -13.95
N ALA A 212 -8.31 -16.65 -14.95
CA ALA A 212 -9.24 -15.76 -15.64
C ALA A 212 -10.32 -16.55 -16.39
N GLU A 213 -11.58 -16.14 -16.26
CA GLU A 213 -12.70 -16.70 -17.02
C GLU A 213 -12.75 -16.20 -18.48
N ASP A 214 -12.13 -15.06 -18.78
CA ASP A 214 -12.10 -14.48 -20.12
C ASP A 214 -10.74 -13.88 -20.51
N GLU A 215 -10.56 -13.62 -21.81
CA GLU A 215 -9.31 -13.13 -22.39
C GLU A 215 -8.95 -11.71 -21.91
N ARG A 216 -9.92 -10.85 -21.62
CA ARG A 216 -9.67 -9.49 -21.16
C ARG A 216 -9.14 -9.51 -19.73
N GLN A 217 -9.72 -10.37 -18.88
CA GLN A 217 -9.23 -10.58 -17.52
C GLN A 217 -7.84 -11.24 -17.52
N ALA A 218 -7.60 -12.21 -18.41
CA ALA A 218 -6.27 -12.81 -18.56
C ALA A 218 -5.21 -11.76 -18.93
N LYS A 219 -5.55 -10.82 -19.83
CA LYS A 219 -4.67 -9.70 -20.20
C LYS A 219 -4.39 -8.77 -19.02
N LEU A 220 -5.40 -8.44 -18.22
CA LEU A 220 -5.21 -7.63 -17.01
C LEU A 220 -4.26 -8.32 -16.02
N ILE A 221 -4.49 -9.60 -15.71
CA ILE A 221 -3.63 -10.36 -14.79
C ILE A 221 -2.19 -10.42 -15.31
N ALA A 222 -1.99 -10.72 -16.59
CA ALA A 222 -0.66 -10.76 -17.20
C ALA A 222 0.04 -9.39 -17.14
N ARG A 223 -0.72 -8.31 -17.32
CA ARG A 223 -0.22 -6.94 -17.21
C ARG A 223 0.24 -6.62 -15.79
N LEU A 224 -0.55 -6.98 -14.77
CA LEU A 224 -0.21 -6.80 -13.36
C LEU A 224 1.03 -7.60 -12.96
N GLN A 225 1.13 -8.85 -13.41
CA GLN A 225 2.31 -9.69 -13.18
C GLN A 225 3.58 -9.08 -13.78
N SER A 226 3.47 -8.46 -14.95
CA SER A 226 4.60 -7.77 -15.60
C SER A 226 4.95 -6.45 -14.91
N ALA A 227 3.96 -5.71 -14.42
CA ALA A 227 4.15 -4.41 -13.78
C ALA A 227 4.77 -4.53 -12.38
N GLY A 228 4.33 -5.50 -11.57
CA GLY A 228 4.87 -5.76 -10.23
C GLY A 228 6.34 -6.18 -10.22
N VAL A 229 6.91 -6.56 -11.37
CA VAL A 229 8.36 -6.85 -11.52
C VAL A 229 9.16 -5.59 -11.81
N ALA A 230 8.52 -4.51 -12.29
CA ALA A 230 9.21 -3.38 -12.90
C ALA A 230 9.26 -2.10 -12.05
N ARG A 231 8.43 -1.97 -10.98
CA ARG A 231 8.28 -0.70 -10.24
C ARG A 231 8.22 -0.93 -8.73
N THR A 232 8.93 -0.08 -7.98
CA THR A 232 9.04 -0.16 -6.51
C THR A 232 7.74 0.15 -5.77
N GLN A 233 6.85 0.98 -6.34
CA GLN A 233 5.59 1.35 -5.72
C GLN A 233 4.40 0.44 -6.07
N GLN A 234 4.64 -0.68 -6.76
CA GLN A 234 3.59 -1.57 -7.24
C GLN A 234 3.92 -3.00 -6.87
N GLU A 235 3.06 -3.63 -6.10
CA GLU A 235 3.27 -4.99 -5.61
C GLU A 235 2.09 -5.87 -5.98
N LEU A 236 2.37 -7.01 -6.60
CA LEU A 236 1.37 -8.06 -6.83
C LEU A 236 1.65 -9.23 -5.90
N LEU A 237 0.69 -9.54 -5.02
CA LEU A 237 0.77 -10.64 -4.07
C LEU A 237 -0.15 -11.78 -4.47
N VAL A 238 0.41 -12.98 -4.57
CA VAL A 238 -0.32 -14.24 -4.77
C VAL A 238 -0.23 -15.06 -3.50
N CYS A 239 -1.17 -14.85 -2.58
CA CYS A 239 -1.13 -15.45 -1.23
C CYS A 239 -2.53 -15.58 -0.63
N PRO A 240 -2.73 -16.36 0.45
CA PRO A 240 -3.98 -16.36 1.21
C PRO A 240 -4.34 -14.96 1.72
N ILE A 241 -5.64 -14.65 1.81
CA ILE A 241 -6.12 -13.30 2.15
C ILE A 241 -5.60 -12.76 3.49
N GLU A 242 -5.41 -13.62 4.49
CA GLU A 242 -4.86 -13.23 5.80
C GLU A 242 -3.41 -12.76 5.72
N GLN A 243 -2.61 -13.31 4.79
CA GLN A 243 -1.25 -12.82 4.55
C GLN A 243 -1.25 -11.47 3.83
N PHE A 244 -2.22 -11.26 2.93
CA PHE A 244 -2.37 -9.98 2.24
C PHE A 244 -2.74 -8.85 3.20
N LYS A 245 -3.66 -9.10 4.14
CA LYS A 245 -4.02 -8.15 5.20
C LYS A 245 -2.83 -7.75 6.05
N LEU A 246 -2.02 -8.73 6.48
CA LEU A 246 -0.78 -8.46 7.20
C LEU A 246 0.17 -7.57 6.39
N HIS A 247 0.27 -7.81 5.08
CA HIS A 247 1.09 -7.00 4.18
C HIS A 247 0.57 -5.56 4.04
N ILE A 248 -0.74 -5.37 3.94
CA ILE A 248 -1.37 -4.04 3.92
C ILE A 248 -0.98 -3.27 5.19
N ASN A 249 -1.15 -3.87 6.37
CA ASN A 249 -0.83 -3.22 7.64
C ASN A 249 0.66 -2.85 7.73
N LYS A 250 1.56 -3.78 7.38
CA LYS A 250 3.01 -3.50 7.33
C LYS A 250 3.36 -2.34 6.40
N ARG A 251 2.71 -2.27 5.23
CA ARG A 251 2.94 -1.19 4.27
C ARG A 251 2.41 0.14 4.79
N LEU A 252 1.26 0.15 5.44
CA LEU A 252 0.71 1.35 6.09
C LEU A 252 1.61 1.85 7.21
N ASP A 253 2.14 0.96 8.04
CA ASP A 253 3.10 1.32 9.10
C ASP A 253 4.38 1.94 8.50
N ALA A 254 4.90 1.35 7.42
CA ALA A 254 6.07 1.90 6.73
C ALA A 254 5.78 3.29 6.12
N LEU A 255 4.61 3.49 5.53
CA LEU A 255 4.18 4.78 4.98
C LEU A 255 3.96 5.83 6.08
N ALA A 256 3.39 5.44 7.21
CA ALA A 256 3.19 6.31 8.36
C ALA A 256 4.54 6.78 8.93
N ARG A 257 5.49 5.86 9.12
CA ARG A 257 6.86 6.20 9.58
C ARG A 257 7.58 7.13 8.59
N ALA A 258 7.44 6.89 7.29
CA ALA A 258 8.03 7.76 6.27
C ALA A 258 7.40 9.17 6.29
N ALA A 259 6.08 9.26 6.50
CA ALA A 259 5.37 10.53 6.62
C ALA A 259 5.72 11.27 7.92
N GLU A 260 5.87 10.57 9.05
CA GLU A 260 6.34 11.14 10.32
C GLU A 260 7.76 11.69 10.19
N LYS A 261 8.68 10.96 9.53
CA LYS A 261 10.02 11.47 9.23
C LYS A 261 10.00 12.72 8.35
N ALA A 262 9.03 12.84 7.43
CA ALA A 262 8.88 14.00 6.55
C ALA A 262 8.09 15.17 7.17
N ALA A 263 7.33 14.95 8.25
CA ALA A 263 6.45 15.94 8.88
C ALA A 263 6.93 16.43 10.26
N ALA A 264 7.99 15.82 10.80
CA ALA A 264 8.73 16.41 11.91
C ALA A 264 9.15 17.84 11.49
N PRO A 265 8.98 18.86 12.35
CA PRO A 265 9.37 20.22 12.00
C PRO A 265 10.85 20.20 11.61
N GLU A 266 11.15 20.71 10.43
CA GLU A 266 12.44 21.35 10.18
C GLU A 266 12.52 22.51 11.19
N GLU A 267 12.94 22.22 12.42
CA GLU A 267 13.63 23.23 13.21
C GLU A 267 14.79 23.69 12.35
N GLY A 268 14.73 24.96 11.96
CA GLY A 268 15.70 25.73 11.18
C GLY A 268 16.76 24.96 10.41
N GLU A 269 16.84 25.28 9.12
CA GLU A 269 18.12 25.41 8.41
C GLU A 269 19.11 26.25 9.25
N ASP A 270 19.68 25.66 10.29
CA ASP A 270 21.02 25.95 10.76
C ASP A 270 21.88 24.88 10.08
N GLU A 271 22.62 25.32 9.07
CA GLU A 271 23.78 24.61 8.56
C GLU A 271 24.59 24.10 9.78
N ASP A 272 24.81 22.79 9.85
CA ASP A 272 25.59 22.03 10.86
C ASP A 272 24.81 21.33 12.00
N GLU A 273 24.07 20.25 11.71
CA GLU A 273 24.01 19.07 12.60
C GLU A 273 23.73 17.77 11.79
N ASP A 274 24.70 16.85 11.82
CA ASP A 274 24.83 15.62 11.01
C ASP A 274 23.59 14.68 11.07
N ASP A 275 22.88 14.49 9.95
CA ASP A 275 22.13 13.24 9.72
C ASP A 275 23.19 12.14 9.48
N ALA A 276 23.68 11.57 10.58
CA ALA A 276 24.77 10.62 10.62
C ALA A 276 24.49 9.44 9.67
N LYS A 277 25.26 9.33 8.59
CA LYS A 277 25.06 8.29 7.58
C LYS A 277 25.15 6.90 8.20
N LEU A 278 24.24 6.02 7.79
CA LEU A 278 24.16 4.66 8.31
C LEU A 278 25.13 3.74 7.56
N ILE A 279 26.06 3.13 8.30
CA ILE A 279 26.98 2.12 7.80
C ILE A 279 26.56 0.75 8.31
N TYR A 280 26.29 -0.17 7.39
CA TYR A 280 26.10 -1.57 7.76
C TYR A 280 27.46 -2.30 7.79
N LEU A 281 27.92 -2.63 9.00
CA LEU A 281 29.18 -3.31 9.25
C LEU A 281 28.94 -4.83 9.33
N VAL A 282 29.12 -5.52 8.20
CA VAL A 282 28.88 -6.95 8.08
C VAL A 282 30.07 -7.74 8.60
N CYS A 283 29.90 -8.53 9.66
CA CYS A 283 30.94 -9.39 10.21
C CYS A 283 30.45 -10.84 10.45
N ASP A 284 31.37 -11.76 10.70
CA ASP A 284 31.07 -13.08 11.28
C ASP A 284 30.87 -12.92 12.80
N GLN A 285 30.06 -13.78 13.43
CA GLN A 285 29.82 -13.72 14.88
C GLN A 285 31.12 -13.82 15.69
N ARG A 286 32.09 -14.60 15.18
CA ARG A 286 33.39 -14.80 15.82
C ARG A 286 34.30 -13.56 15.74
N ASP A 287 33.93 -12.58 14.95
CA ASP A 287 34.69 -11.35 14.75
C ASP A 287 34.20 -10.18 15.63
N LEU A 288 33.13 -10.37 16.43
CA LEU A 288 32.50 -9.30 17.23
C LEU A 288 33.50 -8.54 18.12
N ASP A 289 34.33 -9.26 18.88
CA ASP A 289 35.33 -8.63 19.76
C ASP A 289 36.39 -7.87 18.95
N ALA A 290 36.71 -8.34 17.74
CA ALA A 290 37.77 -7.76 16.91
C ALA A 290 37.30 -6.52 16.13
N ILE A 291 35.99 -6.33 15.95
CA ILE A 291 35.43 -5.18 15.24
C ILE A 291 35.15 -3.99 16.15
N GLU A 292 35.27 -4.11 17.48
CA GLU A 292 34.99 -3.04 18.44
C GLU A 292 35.73 -1.74 18.06
N SER A 293 37.04 -1.82 17.79
CA SER A 293 37.84 -0.67 17.37
C SER A 293 37.45 -0.09 16.01
N VAL A 294 36.91 -0.92 15.11
CA VAL A 294 36.40 -0.46 13.80
C VAL A 294 35.06 0.24 13.97
N TYR A 295 34.20 -0.33 14.82
CA TYR A 295 32.90 0.23 15.18
C TYR A 295 33.09 1.62 15.81
N ASP A 296 33.91 1.71 16.85
CA ASP A 296 34.19 2.96 17.57
C ASP A 296 34.73 4.04 16.63
N TYR A 297 35.68 3.68 15.76
CA TYR A 297 36.21 4.62 14.77
C TYR A 297 35.15 5.15 13.80
N LEU A 298 34.27 4.30 13.28
CA LEU A 298 33.21 4.75 12.39
C LEU A 298 32.21 5.64 13.15
N PHE A 299 31.86 5.26 14.37
CA PHE A 299 30.96 6.04 15.23
C PHE A 299 31.55 7.42 15.58
N GLU A 300 32.82 7.48 15.98
CA GLU A 300 33.56 8.73 16.26
C GLU A 300 33.70 9.64 15.02
N ARG A 301 33.55 9.09 13.81
CA ARG A 301 33.52 9.83 12.56
C ARG A 301 32.13 10.37 12.21
N GLY A 302 31.13 10.23 13.08
CA GLY A 302 29.78 10.74 12.85
C GLY A 302 28.91 9.82 12.00
N PHE A 303 29.19 8.52 12.00
CA PHE A 303 28.33 7.53 11.34
C PHE A 303 27.52 6.73 12.36
N GLU A 304 26.27 6.42 12.02
CA GLU A 304 25.54 5.37 12.70
C GLU A 304 26.01 4.01 12.18
N VAL A 305 26.27 3.04 13.08
CA VAL A 305 26.83 1.74 12.69
C VAL A 305 25.88 0.62 13.11
N ARG A 306 25.36 -0.13 12.13
CA ARG A 306 24.52 -1.31 12.39
C ARG A 306 25.32 -2.59 12.25
N LEU A 307 25.17 -3.50 13.22
CA LEU A 307 25.75 -4.84 13.21
C LEU A 307 24.72 -5.90 12.78
N PRO A 308 25.14 -7.08 12.30
CA PRO A 308 24.23 -8.16 11.97
C PRO A 308 23.55 -8.71 13.23
N ALA A 309 22.26 -9.05 13.16
CA ALA A 309 21.65 -9.89 14.19
C ALA A 309 22.24 -11.30 14.16
N PHE A 310 22.62 -11.82 15.33
CA PHE A 310 23.10 -13.20 15.51
C PHE A 310 22.14 -14.07 16.32
N GLU A 311 21.09 -13.46 16.89
CA GLU A 311 20.06 -14.12 17.68
C GLU A 311 18.75 -14.20 16.89
N GLY A 312 17.99 -15.28 17.10
CA GLY A 312 16.75 -15.57 16.36
C GLY A 312 16.86 -16.78 15.46
N ASP A 313 15.78 -17.13 14.78
CA ASP A 313 15.80 -18.19 13.77
C ASP A 313 16.49 -17.72 12.47
N GLU A 314 16.88 -18.67 11.62
CA GLU A 314 17.61 -18.36 10.38
C GLU A 314 16.83 -17.47 9.40
N ALA A 315 15.49 -17.48 9.46
CA ALA A 315 14.67 -16.64 8.59
C ALA A 315 14.62 -15.20 9.12
N GLN A 316 14.51 -15.02 10.44
CA GLN A 316 14.57 -13.71 11.11
C GLN A 316 15.93 -13.04 10.89
N VAL A 317 17.03 -13.77 11.12
CA VAL A 317 18.39 -13.25 10.90
C VAL A 317 18.62 -12.87 9.43
N ARG A 318 18.02 -13.63 8.50
CA ARG A 318 18.09 -13.30 7.06
C ARG A 318 17.30 -12.06 6.72
N HIS A 319 16.09 -11.92 7.27
CA HIS A 319 15.24 -10.77 7.03
C HIS A 319 15.89 -9.48 7.55
N ASP A 320 16.41 -9.49 8.78
CA ASP A 320 17.15 -8.35 9.35
C ASP A 320 18.37 -7.98 8.50
N HIS A 321 19.12 -8.97 8.01
CA HIS A 321 20.24 -8.74 7.11
C HIS A 321 19.83 -8.07 5.79
N GLU A 322 18.69 -8.49 5.21
CA GLU A 322 18.16 -7.92 3.98
C GLU A 322 17.65 -6.49 4.21
N GLU A 323 16.94 -6.22 5.31
CA GLU A 323 16.51 -4.87 5.70
C GLU A 323 17.70 -3.93 5.92
N ALA A 324 18.71 -4.37 6.69
CA ALA A 324 19.90 -3.58 6.94
C ALA A 324 20.66 -3.23 5.64
N LEU A 325 20.69 -4.15 4.67
CA LEU A 325 21.25 -3.89 3.35
C LEU A 325 20.40 -2.93 2.51
N VAL A 326 19.09 -2.81 2.77
CA VAL A 326 18.21 -1.87 2.06
C VAL A 326 18.32 -0.47 2.67
N GLU A 327 18.42 -0.38 3.99
CA GLU A 327 18.36 0.88 4.74
C GLU A 327 19.69 1.65 4.81
N CYS A 328 20.84 0.97 4.80
CA CYS A 328 22.12 1.67 5.01
C CYS A 328 22.57 2.53 3.82
N ASP A 329 23.35 3.58 4.09
CA ASP A 329 23.95 4.41 3.05
C ASP A 329 25.20 3.75 2.47
N ALA A 330 26.04 3.20 3.36
CA ALA A 330 27.27 2.50 3.00
C ALA A 330 27.34 1.11 3.63
N VAL A 331 28.15 0.24 3.03
CA VAL A 331 28.37 -1.11 3.55
C VAL A 331 29.85 -1.41 3.65
N LEU A 332 30.25 -1.94 4.81
CA LEU A 332 31.61 -2.42 5.07
C LEU A 332 31.55 -3.89 5.48
N VAL A 333 32.16 -4.77 4.69
CA VAL A 333 32.26 -6.19 5.04
C VAL A 333 33.59 -6.43 5.74
N TYR A 334 33.56 -6.74 7.03
CA TYR A 334 34.71 -7.18 7.79
C TYR A 334 34.96 -8.67 7.57
N TRP A 335 36.16 -9.03 7.11
CA TRP A 335 36.56 -10.40 6.84
C TRP A 335 37.73 -10.84 7.73
N GLY A 336 37.40 -11.30 8.95
CA GLY A 336 38.33 -11.89 9.93
C GLY A 336 38.26 -13.42 9.97
N ALA A 337 37.48 -13.98 10.87
CA ALA A 337 37.34 -15.42 11.10
C ALA A 337 36.48 -16.12 10.03
N GLY A 338 35.70 -15.38 9.26
CA GLY A 338 34.92 -15.88 8.13
C GLY A 338 35.78 -16.60 7.07
N ASN A 339 35.26 -17.65 6.44
CA ASN A 339 35.96 -18.34 5.35
C ASN A 339 35.66 -17.68 3.98
N ASP A 340 36.36 -18.13 2.92
CA ASP A 340 36.17 -17.59 1.56
C ASP A 340 34.74 -17.77 1.03
N LEU A 341 34.06 -18.88 1.39
CA LEU A 341 32.67 -19.13 0.98
C LEU A 341 31.70 -18.14 1.64
N TRP A 342 31.95 -17.78 2.90
CA TRP A 342 31.18 -16.78 3.62
C TRP A 342 31.29 -15.41 2.95
N LEU A 343 32.50 -14.96 2.61
CA LEU A 343 32.70 -13.70 1.89
C LEU A 343 32.00 -13.71 0.53
N ARG A 344 32.17 -14.78 -0.26
CA ARG A 344 31.49 -14.91 -1.56
C ARG A 344 29.97 -14.89 -1.44
N ARG A 345 29.42 -15.43 -0.35
CA ARG A 345 27.98 -15.34 -0.06
C ARG A 345 27.58 -13.88 0.16
N LYS A 346 28.25 -13.17 1.09
CA LYS A 346 27.97 -11.75 1.36
C LYS A 346 28.12 -10.87 0.12
N MET A 347 29.14 -11.11 -0.70
CA MET A 347 29.31 -10.42 -1.98
C MET A 347 28.16 -10.67 -2.96
N ARG A 348 27.58 -11.87 -2.99
CA ARG A 348 26.38 -12.14 -3.81
C ARG A 348 25.16 -11.41 -3.28
N ASP A 349 25.04 -11.27 -1.96
CA ASP A 349 23.96 -10.52 -1.33
C ASP A 349 24.06 -9.04 -1.73
N LEU A 350 25.27 -8.44 -1.67
CA LEU A 350 25.54 -7.06 -2.13
C LEU A 350 25.19 -6.79 -3.61
N LYS A 351 25.16 -7.81 -4.47
CA LYS A 351 24.74 -7.67 -5.87
C LYS A 351 23.23 -7.65 -6.06
N LYS A 352 22.50 -8.24 -5.11
CA LYS A 352 21.05 -8.42 -5.20
C LYS A 352 20.27 -7.29 -4.55
N VAL A 353 20.94 -6.37 -3.84
CA VAL A 353 20.32 -5.33 -3.03
C VAL A 353 19.35 -4.41 -3.78
N MET A 354 19.60 -4.16 -5.08
CA MET A 354 18.64 -3.40 -5.91
C MET A 354 17.32 -4.16 -6.09
N GLY A 355 17.36 -5.50 -6.16
CA GLY A 355 16.18 -6.35 -6.20
C GLY A 355 15.55 -6.61 -4.82
N LEU A 356 16.19 -6.16 -3.73
CA LEU A 356 15.66 -6.24 -2.36
C LEU A 356 14.91 -4.97 -1.94
N GLY A 357 14.94 -3.90 -2.74
CA GLY A 357 14.17 -2.67 -2.48
C GLY A 357 14.99 -1.39 -2.35
N ARG A 358 16.32 -1.41 -2.54
CA ARG A 358 17.12 -0.17 -2.55
C ARG A 358 16.72 0.74 -3.73
N SER A 359 16.49 2.02 -3.44
CA SER A 359 16.24 3.07 -4.44
C SER A 359 17.53 3.58 -5.09
N ALA A 360 18.67 3.51 -4.39
CA ALA A 360 19.97 3.97 -4.85
C ALA A 360 21.12 2.99 -4.51
N PRO A 361 22.23 3.00 -5.27
CA PRO A 361 23.45 2.29 -4.90
C PRO A 361 24.02 2.79 -3.56
N PHE A 362 24.84 1.96 -2.89
CA PHE A 362 25.59 2.40 -1.71
C PHE A 362 26.52 3.59 -2.04
N SER A 363 26.60 4.57 -1.15
CA SER A 363 27.56 5.69 -1.23
C SER A 363 29.01 5.17 -1.19
N ALA A 364 29.27 4.16 -0.36
CA ALA A 364 30.52 3.43 -0.34
C ALA A 364 30.31 1.91 -0.15
N LYS A 365 31.14 1.11 -0.84
CA LYS A 365 31.23 -0.35 -0.67
C LYS A 365 32.66 -0.72 -0.32
N GLY A 366 32.86 -1.22 0.89
CA GLY A 366 34.16 -1.63 1.40
C GLY A 366 34.21 -3.11 1.77
N ILE A 367 35.38 -3.71 1.61
CA ILE A 367 35.72 -5.01 2.21
C ILE A 367 36.98 -4.78 3.03
N TYR A 368 36.87 -4.89 4.35
CA TYR A 368 38.00 -4.79 5.26
C TYR A 368 38.51 -6.18 5.60
N VAL A 369 39.72 -6.48 5.16
CA VAL A 369 40.33 -7.81 5.25
C VAL A 369 41.38 -7.80 6.35
N MET A 370 41.11 -8.53 7.42
CA MET A 370 42.15 -8.85 8.40
C MET A 370 43.06 -9.93 7.83
N MET A 371 44.28 -9.52 7.53
CA MET A 371 45.34 -10.35 7.02
C MET A 371 45.73 -11.36 8.09
N SER A 372 45.43 -12.63 7.83
CA SER A 372 46.00 -13.78 8.52
C SER A 372 47.04 -14.45 7.63
N GLU A 373 47.70 -15.51 8.11
CA GLU A 373 48.65 -16.32 7.32
C GLU A 373 48.01 -17.04 6.11
N SER A 374 46.73 -16.81 5.81
CA SER A 374 46.03 -17.38 4.66
C SER A 374 46.45 -16.74 3.33
N PRO A 375 47.00 -17.52 2.36
CA PRO A 375 47.34 -17.01 1.03
C PRO A 375 46.15 -16.45 0.24
N THR A 376 44.93 -16.86 0.59
CA THR A 376 43.71 -16.40 -0.09
C THR A 376 43.40 -14.93 0.22
N LYS A 377 43.66 -14.50 1.45
CA LYS A 377 43.39 -13.12 1.87
C LYS A 377 44.40 -12.13 1.33
N SER A 378 45.68 -12.52 1.26
CA SER A 378 46.77 -11.65 0.80
C SER A 378 46.63 -11.20 -0.65
N HIS A 379 46.02 -12.03 -1.49
CA HIS A 379 45.82 -11.73 -2.91
C HIS A 379 44.39 -11.32 -3.27
N PHE A 380 43.49 -11.19 -2.28
CA PHE A 380 42.10 -10.88 -2.56
C PHE A 380 41.97 -9.46 -3.15
N ARG A 381 41.38 -9.38 -4.35
CA ARG A 381 41.08 -8.14 -5.05
C ARG A 381 39.76 -8.30 -5.80
N THR A 382 38.97 -7.25 -5.85
CA THR A 382 37.72 -7.19 -6.62
C THR A 382 37.53 -5.81 -7.22
N ARG A 383 36.71 -5.72 -8.27
CA ARG A 383 36.23 -4.45 -8.84
C ARG A 383 34.87 -4.03 -8.29
N GLU A 384 34.27 -4.86 -7.44
CA GLU A 384 32.89 -4.69 -6.96
C GLU A 384 32.80 -3.85 -5.69
N ALA A 385 33.91 -3.73 -4.95
CA ALA A 385 34.05 -2.96 -3.72
C ALA A 385 35.52 -2.54 -3.54
N GLN A 386 35.77 -1.46 -2.81
CA GLN A 386 37.11 -1.07 -2.41
C GLN A 386 37.62 -2.04 -1.33
N VAL A 387 38.83 -2.56 -1.51
CA VAL A 387 39.43 -3.52 -0.57
C VAL A 387 40.44 -2.79 0.31
N TYR A 388 40.28 -2.95 1.62
CA TYR A 388 41.16 -2.43 2.66
C TYR A 388 41.81 -3.62 3.35
N GLN A 389 43.14 -3.63 3.46
CA GLN A 389 43.88 -4.76 4.02
C GLN A 389 44.76 -4.28 5.16
N GLN A 390 44.72 -5.00 6.28
CA GLN A 390 45.55 -4.70 7.44
C GLN A 390 45.98 -5.97 8.17
N ALA A 391 47.17 -5.95 8.77
CA ALA A 391 47.67 -6.96 9.67
C ALA A 391 47.87 -6.37 11.07
N GLY A 392 47.61 -7.16 12.11
CA GLY A 392 47.75 -6.72 13.51
C GLY A 392 46.54 -5.91 14.00
N ASP A 393 46.79 -5.03 14.97
CA ASP A 393 45.76 -4.16 15.57
C ASP A 393 45.22 -3.16 14.54
N PHE A 394 44.01 -2.64 14.76
CA PHE A 394 43.33 -1.70 13.86
C PHE A 394 44.07 -0.34 13.73
N ASP A 395 44.18 0.18 12.50
CA ASP A 395 44.77 1.48 12.16
C ASP A 395 43.70 2.31 11.44
N PRO A 396 43.20 3.39 12.08
CA PRO A 396 42.23 4.31 11.49
C PRO A 396 42.56 4.80 10.07
N ALA A 397 43.85 4.96 9.75
CA ALA A 397 44.28 5.47 8.44
C ALA A 397 43.83 4.54 7.29
N VAL A 398 43.66 3.25 7.55
CA VAL A 398 43.26 2.27 6.54
C VAL A 398 41.82 2.51 6.06
N LEU A 399 40.93 2.98 6.92
CA LEU A 399 39.51 3.23 6.58
C LEU A 399 39.19 4.71 6.32
N GLU A 400 40.17 5.61 6.36
CA GLU A 400 39.96 7.03 6.10
C GLU A 400 39.38 7.29 4.70
N GLY A 401 39.87 6.57 3.69
CA GLY A 401 39.34 6.63 2.33
C GLY A 401 37.90 6.13 2.23
N PHE A 402 37.52 5.12 3.03
CA PHE A 402 36.15 4.63 3.09
C PHE A 402 35.22 5.68 3.70
N ALA A 403 35.57 6.19 4.87
CA ALA A 403 34.83 7.24 5.58
C ALA A 403 34.63 8.48 4.70
N SER A 404 35.69 8.93 4.01
CA SER A 404 35.63 10.10 3.13
C SER A 404 34.69 9.92 1.95
N VAL A 405 34.59 8.71 1.38
CA VAL A 405 33.66 8.42 0.28
C VAL A 405 32.24 8.26 0.81
N ALA A 406 32.06 7.60 1.97
CA ALA A 406 30.77 7.41 2.60
C ALA A 406 30.11 8.76 2.96
N MET A 407 30.90 9.74 3.42
CA MET A 407 30.41 11.09 3.76
C MET A 407 29.92 11.91 2.56
N ARG A 408 30.40 11.68 1.33
CA ARG A 408 29.97 12.49 0.17
C ARG A 408 28.51 12.25 -0.19
N GLU A 409 27.74 13.31 -0.43
CA GLU A 409 26.41 13.20 -1.05
C GLU A 409 26.55 12.63 -2.47
N GLY A 410 25.73 11.62 -2.77
CA GLY A 410 25.81 10.81 -3.99
C GLY A 410 25.04 11.41 -5.17
#